data_AF-A0A0Q8RG35-F1
#
_entry.id   AF-A0A0Q8RG35-F1
#
_cell.length_a   1.000
_cell.length_b   1.000
_cell.length_c   1.000
_cell.angle_alpha   90.00
_cell.angle_beta   90.00
_cell.angle_gamma   90.00
#
_symmetry.space_group_name_H-M   'P 1'
#
loop_
_entity.id
_entity.type
_entity.pdbx_description
1 polymer ?
#
loop_
_entity_poly.entity_id
_entity_poly.type
_entity_poly.pdbx_seq_one_letter_code
_entity_poly.pdbx_strand_id
1 'polypeptide(L)'
;MTSRVTLEVSLPTLHALLDYHSEQAADHTLTDLADIAIREWLQRQRAASKPMELAGFFWKTVFLPDGALLRICSRDGPHYAEVVCGELIYEGRAVSPNQFVTASLGNVGNAWKVIYVQLPGDGDWTPATRMRHAAMAHAFRTAKRKAERTAPPGSSSS
;
A
#
# COMPACT_ATOMS: atom_id res chain seq x y z
N MET A 1 -5.08 0.41 -24.40
CA MET A 1 -4.79 1.45 -25.40
C MET A 1 -3.71 2.34 -24.83
N THR A 2 -2.48 2.28 -25.34
CA THR A 2 -1.38 3.17 -24.95
C THR A 2 -1.56 4.50 -25.67
N SER A 3 -1.92 5.55 -24.93
CA SER A 3 -1.93 6.92 -25.49
C SER A 3 -0.48 7.41 -25.62
N ARG A 4 -0.11 7.88 -26.81
CA ARG A 4 1.18 8.53 -27.03
C ARG A 4 1.08 9.98 -26.58
N VAL A 5 1.95 10.37 -25.64
CA VAL A 5 2.03 11.72 -25.09
C VAL A 5 3.44 12.24 -25.33
N THR A 6 3.57 13.51 -25.71
CA THR A 6 4.86 14.17 -25.94
C THR A 6 5.15 15.11 -24.78
N LEU A 7 6.35 15.02 -24.20
CA LEU A 7 6.81 15.83 -23.09
C LEU A 7 8.14 16.48 -23.45
N GLU A 8 8.24 17.79 -23.28
CA GLU A 8 9.48 18.53 -23.46
C GLU A 8 10.42 18.23 -22.28
N VAL A 9 11.66 17.87 -22.58
CA VAL A 9 12.72 17.62 -21.59
C VAL A 9 13.97 18.41 -21.97
N SER A 10 14.77 18.78 -20.98
CA SER A 10 16.01 19.49 -21.25
C SER A 10 17.00 18.58 -22.00
N LEU A 11 17.78 19.17 -22.92
CA LEU A 11 18.79 18.44 -23.67
C LEU A 11 19.81 17.68 -22.77
N PRO A 12 20.29 18.25 -21.64
CA PRO A 12 21.14 17.52 -20.70
C PRO A 12 20.48 16.27 -20.11
N THR A 13 19.18 16.34 -19.80
CA THR A 13 18.43 15.19 -19.26
C THR A 13 18.28 14.08 -20.30
N LEU A 14 18.02 14.46 -21.56
CA LEU A 14 17.94 13.51 -22.66
C LEU A 14 19.29 12.82 -22.89
N HIS A 15 20.40 13.58 -22.88
CA HIS A 15 21.74 13.01 -23.00
C HIS A 15 22.06 12.04 -21.86
N ALA A 16 21.78 12.40 -20.61
CA ALA A 16 21.99 11.50 -19.47
C ALA A 16 21.18 10.19 -19.59
N LEU A 17 19.96 10.26 -20.11
CA LEU A 17 19.14 9.07 -20.34
C LEU A 17 19.69 8.19 -21.48
N LEU A 18 20.21 8.81 -22.54
CA LEU A 18 20.85 8.11 -23.66
C LEU A 18 22.19 7.47 -23.24
N ASP A 19 23.01 8.17 -22.47
CA ASP A 19 24.26 7.66 -21.93
C ASP A 19 24.00 6.45 -21.03
N TYR A 20 23.05 6.58 -20.09
CA TYR A 20 22.62 5.48 -19.23
C TYR A 20 22.07 4.28 -20.02
N HIS A 21 21.31 4.54 -21.09
CA HIS A 21 20.81 3.48 -21.98
C HIS A 21 21.95 2.79 -22.75
N SER A 22 23.01 3.51 -23.09
CA SER A 22 24.17 2.97 -23.80
C SER A 22 25.10 2.14 -22.92
N GLU A 23 25.18 2.46 -21.62
CA GLU A 23 25.98 1.74 -20.62
C GLU A 23 25.34 0.42 -20.19
N GLN A 24 24.01 0.33 -20.26
CA GLN A 24 23.25 -0.86 -19.94
C GLN A 24 23.16 -1.77 -21.18
N ALA A 25 23.74 -2.97 -21.11
CA ALA A 25 23.63 -3.98 -22.15
C ALA A 25 22.17 -4.52 -22.24
N ALA A 26 21.34 -3.78 -22.97
CA ALA A 26 20.00 -4.05 -23.52
C ALA A 26 19.02 -4.95 -22.73
N ASP A 27 17.88 -4.35 -22.34
CA ASP A 27 16.56 -5.03 -22.31
C ASP A 27 15.37 -4.05 -22.25
N HIS A 28 15.62 -2.77 -21.95
CA HIS A 28 14.58 -1.75 -21.79
C HIS A 28 14.65 -0.72 -22.91
N THR A 29 13.51 -0.36 -23.50
CA THR A 29 13.47 0.74 -24.47
C THR A 29 13.64 2.09 -23.75
N LEU A 30 14.02 3.14 -24.47
CA LEU A 30 14.04 4.51 -23.92
C LEU A 30 12.69 4.93 -23.32
N THR A 31 11.58 4.43 -23.87
CA THR A 31 10.24 4.67 -23.34
C THR A 31 10.06 4.00 -21.97
N ASP A 32 10.52 2.77 -21.81
CA ASP A 32 10.43 2.04 -20.54
C ASP A 32 11.29 2.72 -19.48
N LEU A 33 12.51 3.14 -19.83
CA LEU A 33 13.40 3.86 -18.91
C LEU A 33 12.80 5.20 -18.48
N ALA A 34 12.18 5.94 -19.42
CA ALA A 34 11.49 7.18 -19.10
C ALA A 34 10.27 6.93 -18.18
N ASP A 35 9.48 5.90 -18.46
CA ASP A 35 8.31 5.52 -17.63
C ASP A 35 8.75 5.12 -16.21
N ILE A 36 9.81 4.31 -16.08
CA ILE A 36 10.41 3.94 -14.79
C ILE A 36 10.90 5.19 -14.05
N ALA A 37 11.70 6.03 -14.70
CA ALA A 37 12.27 7.23 -14.07
C ALA A 37 11.17 8.18 -13.58
N ILE A 38 10.13 8.41 -14.39
CA ILE A 38 8.99 9.26 -14.03
C ILE A 38 8.20 8.65 -12.87
N ARG A 39 7.92 7.34 -12.90
CA ARG A 39 7.20 6.65 -11.81
C ARG A 39 7.96 6.74 -10.50
N GLU A 40 9.25 6.42 -10.51
CA GLU A 40 10.07 6.49 -9.30
C GLU A 40 10.18 7.93 -8.78
N TRP A 41 10.35 8.92 -9.68
CA TRP A 41 10.38 10.32 -9.27
C TRP A 41 9.05 10.73 -8.64
N LEU A 42 7.92 10.39 -9.25
CA LEU A 42 6.59 10.68 -8.69
C LEU A 42 6.37 9.98 -7.33
N GLN A 43 6.83 8.74 -7.17
CA GLN A 43 6.78 8.04 -5.89
C GLN A 43 7.62 8.75 -4.82
N ARG A 44 8.86 9.15 -5.15
CA ARG A 44 9.72 9.93 -4.25
C ARG A 44 9.09 11.26 -3.87
N GLN A 45 8.46 11.97 -4.82
CA GLN A 45 7.78 13.23 -4.54
C GLN A 45 6.53 13.03 -3.68
N ARG A 46 5.74 11.98 -3.91
CA ARG A 46 4.60 11.63 -3.04
C ARG A 46 5.06 11.29 -1.63
N ALA A 47 6.20 10.60 -1.48
CA ALA A 47 6.77 10.28 -0.18
C ALA A 47 7.33 11.52 0.54
N ALA A 48 7.98 12.43 -0.19
CA ALA A 48 8.56 13.65 0.37
C ALA A 48 7.51 14.74 0.68
N SER A 49 6.42 14.80 -0.09
CA SER A 49 5.35 15.80 0.05
C SER A 49 4.30 15.45 1.10
N LYS A 50 4.31 14.21 1.61
CA LYS A 50 3.39 13.78 2.65
C LYS A 50 4.02 14.11 4.01
N PRO A 51 3.45 15.02 4.80
CA PRO A 51 3.86 15.18 6.19
C PRO A 51 3.81 13.80 6.85
N MET A 52 4.76 13.51 7.74
CA MET A 52 4.82 12.29 8.57
C MET A 52 3.60 12.15 9.51
N GLU A 53 2.52 12.89 9.28
CA GLU A 53 1.22 12.72 9.88
C GLU A 53 0.42 11.67 9.10
N LEU A 54 0.48 10.43 9.58
CA LEU A 54 -0.52 9.38 9.31
C LEU A 54 -0.79 9.07 7.82
N ALA A 55 0.23 9.16 6.97
CA ALA A 55 0.19 8.51 5.68
C ALA A 55 0.00 7.00 5.88
N GLY A 56 -1.07 6.42 5.34
CA GLY A 56 -1.33 5.00 5.49
C GLY A 56 -2.48 4.52 4.62
N PHE A 57 -2.55 3.22 4.41
CA PHE A 57 -3.57 2.54 3.64
C PHE A 57 -4.70 2.08 4.55
N PHE A 58 -5.94 2.51 4.26
CA PHE A 58 -7.10 2.10 5.03
C PHE A 58 -7.78 0.88 4.39
N TRP A 59 -7.52 -0.29 4.96
CA TRP A 59 -8.15 -1.53 4.54
C TRP A 59 -9.46 -1.78 5.30
N LYS A 60 -10.55 -1.18 4.83
CA LYS A 60 -11.92 -1.29 5.39
C LYS A 60 -12.08 -0.88 6.86
N THR A 61 -11.54 -1.66 7.79
CA THR A 61 -11.59 -1.40 9.23
C THR A 61 -10.20 -1.35 9.86
N VAL A 62 -9.16 -1.71 9.11
CA VAL A 62 -7.77 -1.75 9.59
C VAL A 62 -7.00 -0.63 8.91
N PHE A 63 -6.34 0.22 9.69
CA PHE A 63 -5.40 1.20 9.19
C PHE A 63 -4.00 0.59 9.18
N LEU A 64 -3.31 0.69 8.05
CA LEU A 64 -1.92 0.29 7.88
C LEU A 64 -1.10 1.55 7.65
N PRO A 65 -0.11 1.88 8.50
CA PRO A 65 0.77 3.02 8.26
C PRO A 65 1.64 2.80 7.02
N ASP A 66 2.16 3.89 6.47
CA ASP A 66 3.23 3.85 5.47
C ASP A 66 4.42 3.03 5.96
N GLY A 67 5.05 2.28 5.05
CA GLY A 67 6.12 1.33 5.35
C GLY A 67 5.65 0.02 5.99
N ALA A 68 4.34 -0.19 6.16
CA ALA A 68 3.84 -1.50 6.57
C ALA A 68 4.04 -2.52 5.45
N LEU A 69 4.63 -3.67 5.80
CA LEU A 69 4.86 -4.78 4.88
C LEU A 69 3.73 -5.79 4.98
N LEU A 70 3.31 -6.31 3.83
CA LEU A 70 2.32 -7.37 3.70
C LEU A 70 3.00 -8.59 3.09
N ARG A 71 2.71 -9.77 3.63
CA ARG A 71 3.24 -11.04 3.15
C ARG A 71 2.13 -12.04 2.92
N ILE A 72 2.22 -12.78 1.81
CA ILE A 72 1.45 -13.99 1.54
C ILE A 72 2.44 -15.13 1.36
N CYS A 73 2.22 -16.26 2.04
CA CYS A 73 2.97 -17.47 1.79
C CYS A 73 2.21 -18.32 0.77
N SER A 74 2.76 -18.45 -0.44
CA SER A 74 2.26 -19.36 -1.48
C SER A 74 3.05 -20.67 -1.45
N ARG A 75 2.69 -21.63 -2.33
CA ARG A 75 3.48 -22.84 -2.54
C ARG A 75 4.85 -22.54 -3.16
N ASP A 76 4.92 -21.50 -3.97
CA ASP A 76 6.10 -21.12 -4.75
C ASP A 76 7.03 -20.17 -3.98
N GLY A 77 6.55 -19.59 -2.87
CA GLY A 77 7.35 -18.79 -1.96
C GLY A 77 6.56 -17.68 -1.26
N PRO A 78 7.22 -16.87 -0.42
CA PRO A 78 6.62 -15.69 0.14
C PRO A 78 6.59 -14.54 -0.88
N HIS A 79 5.40 -13.95 -1.06
CA HIS A 79 5.20 -12.73 -1.84
C HIS A 79 5.06 -11.55 -0.89
N TYR A 80 5.66 -10.41 -1.26
CA TYR A 80 5.70 -9.20 -0.43
C TYR A 80 5.09 -8.02 -1.15
N ALA A 81 4.30 -7.24 -0.42
CA ALA A 81 3.79 -5.94 -0.84
C ALA A 81 4.05 -4.91 0.27
N GLU A 82 4.14 -3.64 -0.09
CA GLU A 82 4.44 -2.56 0.85
C GLU A 82 3.40 -1.45 0.75
N VAL A 83 3.02 -0.86 1.87
CA VAL A 83 2.21 0.35 1.88
C VAL A 83 3.11 1.55 1.65
N VAL A 84 2.99 2.19 0.48
CA VAL A 84 3.76 3.38 0.12
C VAL A 84 2.79 4.51 -0.21
N CYS A 85 2.96 5.63 0.47
CA CYS A 85 2.10 6.81 0.33
C CYS A 85 0.60 6.52 0.49
N GLY A 86 0.24 5.52 1.29
CA GLY A 86 -1.13 5.07 1.50
C GLY A 86 -1.74 4.24 0.36
N GLU A 87 -0.93 3.78 -0.59
CA GLU A 87 -1.30 2.77 -1.58
C GLU A 87 -0.56 1.46 -1.27
N LEU A 88 -1.18 0.31 -1.54
CA LEU A 88 -0.50 -0.97 -1.44
C LEU A 88 0.21 -1.27 -2.76
N ILE A 89 1.54 -1.38 -2.72
CA ILE A 89 2.39 -1.60 -3.88
C ILE A 89 2.87 -3.05 -3.90
N TYR A 90 2.63 -3.73 -5.03
CA TYR A 90 3.13 -5.07 -5.32
C TYR A 90 3.79 -5.05 -6.71
N GLU A 91 5.04 -5.52 -6.81
CA GLU A 91 5.81 -5.53 -8.07
C GLU A 91 5.79 -4.17 -8.81
N GLY A 92 5.93 -3.07 -8.06
CA GLY A 92 5.93 -1.71 -8.60
C GLY A 92 4.55 -1.16 -9.02
N ARG A 93 3.46 -1.91 -8.80
CA ARG A 93 2.10 -1.49 -9.15
C ARG A 93 1.22 -1.32 -7.91
N ALA A 94 0.38 -0.29 -7.93
CA ALA A 94 -0.67 -0.13 -6.92
C ALA A 94 -1.73 -1.21 -7.10
N VAL A 95 -1.96 -2.02 -6.07
CA VAL A 95 -2.89 -3.14 -6.06
C VAL A 95 -3.83 -3.05 -4.86
N SER A 96 -5.05 -3.54 -5.03
CA SER A 96 -5.93 -3.82 -3.89
C SER A 96 -5.50 -5.10 -3.17
N PRO A 97 -5.87 -5.30 -1.90
CA PRO A 97 -5.54 -6.52 -1.16
C PRO A 97 -6.03 -7.81 -1.83
N ASN A 98 -7.19 -7.78 -2.51
CA ASN A 98 -7.67 -8.94 -3.26
C ASN A 98 -6.85 -9.16 -4.55
N GLN A 99 -6.45 -8.09 -5.24
CA GLN A 99 -5.57 -8.21 -6.40
C GLN A 99 -4.20 -8.75 -6.00
N PHE A 100 -3.66 -8.35 -4.86
CA PHE A 100 -2.44 -8.92 -4.29
C PHE A 100 -2.59 -10.43 -4.07
N VAL A 101 -3.69 -10.88 -3.45
CA VAL A 101 -3.98 -12.31 -3.29
C VAL A 101 -4.07 -13.04 -4.63
N THR A 102 -4.80 -12.49 -5.59
CA THR A 102 -4.97 -13.13 -6.89
C THR A 102 -3.66 -13.18 -7.68
N ALA A 103 -2.83 -12.14 -7.58
CA ALA A 103 -1.51 -12.12 -8.19
C ALA A 103 -0.55 -13.13 -7.53
N SER A 104 -0.59 -13.27 -6.20
CA SER A 104 0.32 -14.18 -5.47
C SER A 104 -0.13 -15.63 -5.43
N LEU A 105 -1.43 -15.92 -5.41
CA LEU A 105 -1.97 -17.30 -5.27
C LEU A 105 -2.63 -17.83 -6.55
N GLY A 106 -2.78 -17.00 -7.59
CA GLY A 106 -3.44 -17.37 -8.84
C GLY A 106 -4.96 -17.59 -8.73
N ASN A 107 -5.57 -17.32 -7.56
CA ASN A 107 -7.00 -17.49 -7.34
C ASN A 107 -7.57 -16.34 -6.47
N VAL A 108 -8.87 -16.12 -6.56
CA VAL A 108 -9.61 -15.18 -5.72
C VAL A 108 -9.79 -15.80 -4.33
N GLY A 109 -8.95 -15.38 -3.38
CA GLY A 109 -8.99 -15.81 -1.99
C GLY A 109 -9.52 -14.73 -1.05
N ASN A 110 -9.82 -15.13 0.19
CA ASN A 110 -10.12 -14.16 1.25
C ASN A 110 -8.81 -13.56 1.78
N ALA A 111 -8.52 -12.33 1.35
CA ALA A 111 -7.33 -11.58 1.73
C ALA A 111 -7.07 -11.51 3.24
N TRP A 112 -8.11 -11.44 4.07
CA TRP A 112 -7.93 -11.39 5.53
C TRP A 112 -7.28 -12.65 6.09
N LYS A 113 -7.53 -13.82 5.48
CA LYS A 113 -7.04 -15.11 5.98
C LYS A 113 -5.61 -15.43 5.54
N VAL A 114 -5.19 -14.89 4.41
CA VAL A 114 -3.92 -15.26 3.77
C VAL A 114 -2.83 -14.20 3.94
N ILE A 115 -3.21 -12.95 4.21
CA ILE A 115 -2.26 -11.85 4.40
C ILE A 115 -1.78 -11.78 5.85
N TYR A 116 -0.47 -11.67 5.99
CA TYR A 116 0.23 -11.27 7.20
C TYR A 116 0.74 -9.84 7.03
N VAL A 117 0.73 -9.07 8.10
CA VAL A 117 1.14 -7.66 8.12
C VAL A 117 2.24 -7.49 9.16
N GLN A 118 3.29 -6.79 8.79
CA GLN A 118 4.34 -6.30 9.68
C GLN A 118 4.27 -4.77 9.71
N LEU A 119 4.15 -4.21 10.91
CA LEU A 119 4.11 -2.75 11.07
C LEU A 119 5.53 -2.18 11.02
N PRO A 120 5.71 -0.93 10.56
CA PRO A 120 7.02 -0.28 10.55
C PRO A 120 7.56 -0.18 11.98
N GLY A 121 8.77 -0.71 12.19
CA GLY A 121 9.41 -0.77 13.52
C GLY A 121 9.04 -1.99 14.36
N ASP A 122 8.10 -2.83 13.91
CA ASP A 122 7.79 -4.12 14.53
C ASP A 122 8.53 -5.26 13.79
N GLY A 123 9.07 -6.21 14.53
CA GLY A 123 9.73 -7.41 13.98
C GLY A 123 8.74 -8.53 13.64
N ASP A 124 7.53 -8.47 14.20
CA ASP A 124 6.60 -9.58 14.17
C ASP A 124 5.55 -9.49 13.05
N TRP A 125 5.29 -10.63 12.42
CA TRP A 125 4.24 -10.77 11.40
C TRP A 125 2.90 -11.09 12.06
N THR A 126 1.94 -10.17 11.96
CA THR A 126 0.60 -10.33 12.51
C THR A 126 -0.41 -10.72 11.43
N PRO A 127 -1.24 -11.77 11.63
CA PRO A 127 -2.30 -12.11 10.68
C PRO A 127 -3.32 -10.96 10.52
N ALA A 128 -3.67 -10.61 9.29
CA ALA A 128 -4.61 -9.53 9.00
C ALA A 128 -6.00 -9.76 9.64
N THR A 129 -6.44 -11.03 9.73
CA THR A 129 -7.68 -11.39 10.44
C THR A 129 -7.65 -10.95 11.91
N ARG A 130 -6.51 -11.11 12.60
CA ARG A 130 -6.36 -10.70 14.01
C ARG A 130 -6.45 -9.18 14.15
N MET A 131 -5.82 -8.43 13.25
CA MET A 131 -5.91 -6.96 13.24
C MET A 131 -7.35 -6.49 13.02
N ARG A 132 -8.08 -7.13 12.09
CA ARG A 132 -9.49 -6.82 11.84
C ARG A 132 -10.36 -7.05 13.07
N HIS A 133 -10.18 -8.18 13.76
CA HIS A 133 -10.94 -8.49 14.98
C HIS A 133 -10.65 -7.47 16.09
N ALA A 134 -9.37 -7.11 16.28
CA ALA A 134 -8.98 -6.09 17.25
C ALA A 134 -9.61 -4.71 16.93
N ALA A 135 -9.58 -4.29 15.67
CA ALA A 135 -10.17 -3.04 15.23
C ALA A 135 -11.70 -3.02 15.44
N MET A 136 -12.40 -4.10 15.10
CA MET A 136 -13.83 -4.24 15.34
C MET A 136 -14.18 -4.19 16.83
N ALA A 137 -13.41 -4.88 17.68
CA ALA A 137 -13.60 -4.85 19.13
C ALA A 137 -13.34 -3.45 19.72
N HIS A 138 -12.39 -2.70 19.19
CA HIS A 138 -12.15 -1.31 19.58
C HIS A 138 -13.31 -0.39 19.17
N ALA A 139 -13.79 -0.52 17.92
CA ALA A 139 -14.92 0.25 17.41
C ALA A 139 -16.19 0.01 18.24
N PHE A 140 -16.49 -1.25 18.57
CA PHE A 140 -17.63 -1.61 19.41
C PHE A 140 -17.55 -0.99 20.81
N ARG A 141 -16.38 -1.06 21.48
CA ARG A 141 -16.16 -0.45 22.79
C ARG A 141 -16.33 1.07 22.76
N THR A 142 -15.84 1.71 21.71
CA THR A 142 -15.95 3.17 21.52
C THR A 142 -17.40 3.59 21.28
N ALA A 143 -18.13 2.84 20.45
CA ALA A 143 -19.54 3.08 20.19
C ALA A 143 -20.39 2.91 21.46
N LYS A 144 -20.13 1.85 22.25
CA LYS A 144 -20.79 1.62 23.54
C LYS A 144 -20.56 2.78 24.51
N ARG A 145 -19.31 3.23 24.69
CA ARG A 145 -19.00 4.39 25.55
C ARG A 145 -19.67 5.68 25.08
N LYS A 146 -19.76 5.89 23.75
CA LYS A 146 -20.45 7.07 23.19
C LYS A 146 -21.95 7.00 23.44
N ALA A 147 -22.57 5.84 23.28
CA ALA A 147 -23.98 5.62 23.59
C ALA A 147 -24.28 5.85 25.07
N GLU A 148 -23.45 5.33 25.98
CA GLU A 148 -23.56 5.54 27.43
C GLU A 148 -23.42 7.02 27.82
N ARG A 149 -22.57 7.79 27.14
CA ARG A 149 -22.41 9.25 27.33
C ARG A 149 -23.54 10.09 26.75
N THR A 150 -24.28 9.56 25.78
CA THR A 150 -25.36 10.26 25.07
C THR A 150 -26.74 9.85 25.60
N ALA A 151 -26.79 8.83 26.48
CA ALA A 151 -27.99 8.47 27.21
C ALA A 151 -28.37 9.60 28.18
N PRO A 152 -29.61 10.11 28.16
CA PRO A 152 -30.04 11.17 29.06
C PRO A 152 -30.00 10.70 30.53
N PRO A 153 -29.58 11.56 31.49
CA PRO A 153 -29.60 11.19 32.89
C PRO A 153 -31.06 11.18 33.37
N GLY A 154 -31.57 10.00 33.73
CA GLY A 154 -32.83 9.84 34.45
C GLY A 154 -33.99 9.29 33.63
N SER A 155 -34.02 7.97 33.49
CA SER A 155 -35.30 7.22 33.51
C SER A 155 -35.13 6.01 34.44
N SER A 156 -34.61 6.27 35.63
CA SER A 156 -34.76 5.38 36.78
C SER A 156 -35.51 6.16 37.84
N SER A 157 -36.83 6.20 37.72
CA SER A 157 -37.73 6.56 38.81
C SER A 157 -39.10 5.96 38.55
N SER A 158 -39.56 5.26 39.60
CA SER A 158 -40.90 4.72 39.87
C SER A 158 -41.20 3.31 39.35
#